data_AF-A0A939K4Q4-F1
#
_entry.id   AF-A0A939K4Q4-F1
#
_cell.length_a   1.000
_cell.length_b   1.000
_cell.length_c   1.000
_cell.angle_alpha   90.00
_cell.angle_beta   90.00
_cell.angle_gamma   90.00
#
_symmetry.space_group_name_H-M   'P 1'
#
loop_
_entity.id
_entity.type
_entity.pdbx_description
1 polymer ?
#
loop_
_entity_poly.entity_id
_entity_poly.type
_entity_poly.pdbx_seq_one_letter_code
_entity_poly.pdbx_strand_id
1 'polypeptide(L)'
;MANKRLELLENFELLSINETVINLAEQFINKSNLPSKAATDAIHIALATIHGIDYLLTWNCKHIANAQIQKKLAQVSLDFGYEMPTICTPYELMER
;
A
#
# COMPACT_ATOMS: atom_id res chain seq x y z
N MET A 1 6.59 14.71 -23.06
CA MET A 1 5.78 13.87 -22.13
C MET A 1 6.46 13.62 -20.78
N ALA A 2 7.79 13.51 -20.68
CA ALA A 2 8.47 13.37 -19.38
C ALA A 2 8.29 14.60 -18.47
N ASN A 3 8.58 15.81 -18.96
CA ASN A 3 8.51 17.05 -18.15
C ASN A 3 7.11 17.33 -17.59
N LYS A 4 6.06 17.14 -18.40
CA LYS A 4 4.67 17.28 -17.95
C LYS A 4 4.30 16.35 -16.78
N ARG A 5 4.92 15.17 -16.67
CA ARG A 5 4.71 14.25 -15.54
C ARG A 5 5.44 14.73 -14.28
N LEU A 6 6.61 15.33 -14.43
CA LEU A 6 7.37 15.89 -13.31
C LEU A 6 6.67 17.14 -12.75
N GLU A 7 6.22 18.05 -13.61
CA GLU A 7 5.45 19.24 -13.22
C GLU A 7 4.17 18.87 -12.43
N LEU A 8 3.49 17.80 -12.82
CA LEU A 8 2.32 17.30 -12.08
C LEU A 8 2.69 16.78 -10.68
N LEU A 9 3.88 16.19 -10.52
CA LEU A 9 4.33 15.59 -9.27
C LEU A 9 4.91 16.61 -8.27
N GLU A 10 5.30 17.81 -8.71
CA GLU A 10 5.94 18.82 -7.85
C GLU A 10 5.13 19.19 -6.60
N ASN A 11 3.79 19.10 -6.69
CA ASN A 11 2.90 19.46 -5.59
C ASN A 11 2.50 18.29 -4.70
N PHE A 12 3.03 17.08 -4.96
CA PHE A 12 2.73 15.90 -4.15
C PHE A 12 3.74 15.78 -3.02
N GLU A 13 3.23 15.56 -1.81
CA GLU A 13 4.08 15.28 -0.66
C GLU A 13 4.76 13.91 -0.83
N LEU A 14 6.07 13.89 -0.59
CA LEU A 14 6.84 12.65 -0.59
C LEU A 14 6.81 12.04 0.81
N LEU A 15 6.11 10.92 0.95
CA LEU A 15 6.03 10.20 2.21
C LEU A 15 7.36 9.53 2.55
N SER A 16 7.80 9.70 3.80
CA SER A 16 9.06 9.16 4.28
C SER A 16 8.93 7.68 4.67
N ILE A 17 9.88 6.85 4.24
CA ILE A 17 10.02 5.46 4.70
C ILE A 17 10.86 5.50 5.97
N ASN A 18 10.23 5.27 7.13
CA ASN A 18 10.88 5.22 8.43
C ASN A 18 10.92 3.78 8.97
N GLU A 19 11.54 3.59 10.14
CA GLU A 19 11.64 2.27 10.77
C GLU A 19 10.27 1.64 11.06
N THR A 20 9.25 2.43 11.39
CA THR A 20 7.89 1.93 11.64
C THR A 20 7.29 1.32 10.38
N VAL A 21 7.50 1.96 9.22
CA VAL A 21 7.07 1.44 7.91
C VAL A 21 7.79 0.13 7.59
N ILE A 22 9.11 0.08 7.79
CA ILE A 22 9.91 -1.13 7.52
C ILE A 22 9.43 -2.29 8.41
N ASN A 23 9.28 -2.04 9.72
CA ASN A 23 8.79 -3.03 10.67
C ASN A 23 7.40 -3.56 10.27
N LEU A 24 6.45 -2.70 9.92
CA LEU A 24 5.12 -3.14 9.51
C LEU A 24 5.16 -3.93 8.19
N ALA A 25 5.99 -3.54 7.23
CA ALA A 25 6.18 -4.27 5.98
C ALA A 25 6.73 -5.70 6.22
N GLU A 26 7.67 -5.86 7.14
CA GLU A 26 8.17 -7.18 7.54
C GLU A 26 7.07 -8.04 8.18
N GLN A 27 6.22 -7.44 9.01
CA GLN A 27 5.08 -8.15 9.60
C GLN A 27 4.09 -8.61 8.53
N PHE A 28 3.85 -7.80 7.50
CA PHE A 28 3.04 -8.21 6.36
C PHE A 28 3.64 -9.41 5.64
N ILE A 29 4.93 -9.41 5.32
CA ILE A 29 5.57 -10.57 4.68
C ILE A 29 5.48 -11.83 5.55
N ASN A 30 5.71 -11.69 6.85
CA ASN A 30 5.75 -12.84 7.76
C ASN A 30 4.35 -13.40 8.09
N LYS A 31 3.31 -12.56 8.12
CA LYS A 31 1.98 -12.92 8.65
C LYS A 31 0.86 -12.99 7.60
N SER A 32 0.98 -12.33 6.45
CA SER A 32 -0.13 -12.17 5.48
C SER A 32 -0.12 -13.15 4.30
N ASN A 33 0.79 -14.14 4.28
CA ASN A 33 1.02 -15.04 3.14
C ASN A 33 1.45 -14.32 1.84
N LEU A 34 1.90 -13.07 1.93
CA LEU A 34 2.53 -12.39 0.79
C LEU A 34 3.77 -13.19 0.35
N PRO A 35 3.94 -13.46 -0.96
CA PRO A 35 5.14 -14.11 -1.44
C PRO A 35 6.33 -13.16 -1.26
N SER A 36 7.52 -13.68 -0.96
CA SER A 36 8.74 -12.87 -0.73
C SER A 36 9.07 -11.90 -1.86
N LYS A 37 8.72 -12.26 -3.11
CA LYS A 37 8.83 -11.38 -4.29
C LYS A 37 7.97 -10.11 -4.24
N ALA A 38 7.02 -10.02 -3.31
CA ALA A 38 6.14 -8.88 -3.09
C ALA A 38 6.61 -7.98 -1.92
N ALA A 39 7.90 -8.02 -1.56
CA ALA A 39 8.48 -7.16 -0.52
C ALA A 39 8.26 -5.66 -0.78
N THR A 40 8.42 -5.22 -2.03
CA THR A 40 8.17 -3.81 -2.41
C THR A 40 6.70 -3.44 -2.25
N ASP A 41 5.78 -4.35 -2.60
CA ASP A 41 4.35 -4.16 -2.41
C ASP A 41 4.01 -4.02 -0.91
N ALA A 42 4.63 -4.85 -0.05
CA ALA A 42 4.45 -4.75 1.40
C ALA A 42 4.92 -3.40 1.97
N ILE A 43 6.02 -2.84 1.45
CA ILE A 43 6.49 -1.50 1.85
C ILE A 43 5.48 -0.43 1.45
N HIS A 44 4.93 -0.46 0.24
CA HIS A 44 3.94 0.54 -0.19
C HIS A 44 2.66 0.47 0.65
N ILE A 45 2.19 -0.73 0.98
CA ILE A 45 1.01 -0.92 1.84
C ILE A 45 1.32 -0.39 3.24
N ALA A 46 2.47 -0.75 3.82
CA ALA A 46 2.87 -0.29 5.14
C ALA A 46 3.03 1.23 5.20
N LEU A 47 3.61 1.85 4.16
CA LEU A 47 3.76 3.29 4.04
C LEU A 47 2.37 3.96 4.05
N ALA A 48 1.45 3.50 3.22
CA ALA A 48 0.10 4.04 3.17
C ALA A 48 -0.66 3.85 4.50
N THR A 49 -0.51 2.68 5.15
CA THR A 49 -1.09 2.40 6.47
C THR A 49 -0.55 3.33 7.57
N ILE A 50 0.78 3.51 7.66
CA ILE A 50 1.40 4.33 8.71
C ILE A 50 1.09 5.81 8.53
N HIS A 51 1.04 6.30 7.28
CA HIS A 51 0.71 7.69 6.99
C HIS A 51 -0.79 7.97 6.93
N GLY A 52 -1.65 6.98 7.22
CA GLY A 52 -3.11 7.17 7.29
C GLY A 52 -3.74 7.54 5.94
N ILE A 53 -3.22 6.98 4.85
CA ILE A 53 -3.73 7.24 3.50
C ILE A 53 -5.06 6.50 3.30
N ASP A 54 -6.06 7.19 2.76
CA ASP A 54 -7.40 6.59 2.56
C ASP A 54 -7.40 5.51 1.47
N TYR A 55 -6.69 5.76 0.37
CA TYR A 55 -6.71 4.93 -0.84
C TYR A 55 -5.30 4.68 -1.38
N LEU A 56 -4.98 3.40 -1.62
CA LEU A 56 -3.78 2.99 -2.33
C LEU A 56 -4.16 2.47 -3.72
N LEU A 57 -3.90 3.30 -4.74
CA LEU A 57 -4.17 2.93 -6.13
C LEU A 57 -3.10 1.99 -6.67
N THR A 58 -3.52 0.88 -7.28
CA THR A 58 -2.60 -0.08 -7.88
C THR A 58 -3.09 -0.60 -9.23
N TRP A 59 -2.14 -0.78 -10.14
CA TRP A 59 -2.34 -1.55 -11.38
C TRP A 59 -1.90 -3.01 -11.21
N ASN A 60 -1.30 -3.36 -10.06
CA ASN A 60 -0.80 -4.71 -9.76
C ASN A 60 -1.92 -5.57 -9.14
N CYS A 61 -2.85 -6.00 -9.99
CA CYS A 61 -3.98 -6.84 -9.56
C CYS A 61 -3.59 -8.28 -9.19
N LYS A 62 -2.34 -8.69 -9.44
CA LYS A 62 -1.89 -10.08 -9.29
C LYS A 62 -1.31 -10.37 -7.90
N HIS A 63 -0.81 -9.35 -7.20
CA HIS A 63 -0.13 -9.52 -5.91
C HIS A 63 -0.81 -8.76 -4.76
N ILE A 64 -1.38 -7.58 -5.02
CA ILE A 64 -2.00 -6.74 -3.98
C ILE A 64 -3.53 -6.79 -4.02
N ALA A 65 -4.16 -6.98 -5.19
CA ALA A 65 -5.62 -6.98 -5.31
C ALA A 65 -6.32 -8.30 -4.89
N ASN A 66 -5.57 -9.29 -4.39
CA ASN A 66 -6.21 -10.52 -3.90
C ASN A 66 -6.94 -10.22 -2.58
N ALA A 67 -8.28 -10.25 -2.60
CA ALA A 67 -9.12 -9.96 -1.44
C ALA A 67 -8.82 -10.82 -0.21
N GLN A 68 -8.34 -12.06 -0.37
CA GLN A 68 -7.94 -12.89 0.77
C GLN A 68 -6.63 -12.41 1.41
N ILE A 69 -5.67 -11.95 0.60
CA ILE A 69 -4.43 -11.36 1.09
C ILE A 69 -4.74 -10.01 1.75
N GLN A 70 -5.57 -9.17 1.13
CA GLN A 70 -6.00 -7.90 1.72
C GLN A 70 -6.67 -8.07 3.08
N LYS A 71 -7.56 -9.06 3.25
CA LYS A 71 -8.18 -9.35 4.55
C LYS A 71 -7.13 -9.70 5.62
N LYS A 72 -6.11 -10.48 5.27
CA LYS A 72 -5.02 -10.81 6.20
C LYS A 72 -4.16 -9.59 6.51
N LEU A 73 -3.82 -8.79 5.51
CA LEU A 73 -3.09 -7.53 5.69
C LEU A 73 -3.84 -6.55 6.59
N ALA A 74 -5.16 -6.43 6.40
CA ALA A 74 -6.02 -5.62 7.24
C ALA A 74 -6.01 -6.11 8.69
N GLN A 75 -6.11 -7.44 8.91
CA GLN A 75 -6.00 -8.01 10.25
C GLN A 75 -4.65 -7.71 10.89
N VAL A 76 -3.54 -7.90 10.16
CA VAL A 76 -2.20 -7.59 10.67
C VAL A 76 -2.07 -6.09 10.96
N SER A 77 -2.65 -5.21 10.14
CA SER A 77 -2.64 -3.77 10.41
C SER A 77 -3.37 -3.44 11.72
N LEU A 78 -4.56 -4.02 11.90
CA LEU A 78 -5.38 -3.85 13.09
C LEU A 78 -4.70 -4.38 14.36
N ASP A 79 -4.02 -5.53 14.28
CA ASP A 79 -3.26 -6.11 15.39
C ASP A 79 -2.15 -5.17 15.90
N PHE A 80 -1.65 -4.29 15.02
CA PHE A 80 -0.64 -3.28 15.33
C PHE A 80 -1.24 -1.89 15.60
N GLY A 81 -2.56 -1.77 15.62
CA GLY A 81 -3.28 -0.52 15.93
C GLY A 81 -3.43 0.44 14.75
N TYR A 82 -3.27 -0.04 13.51
CA TYR A 82 -3.40 0.77 12.31
C TYR A 82 -4.61 0.37 11.46
N GLU A 83 -5.15 1.34 10.72
CA GLU A 83 -6.18 1.11 9.72
C GLU A 83 -5.53 0.99 8.33
N MET A 84 -5.88 -0.06 7.58
CA MET A 84 -5.31 -0.30 6.26
C MET A 84 -6.02 0.57 5.21
N PRO A 85 -5.30 1.18 4.25
CA PRO A 85 -5.91 1.88 3.13
C PRO A 85 -6.84 0.96 2.33
N THR A 86 -7.83 1.55 1.67
CA THR A 86 -8.58 0.85 0.63
C THR A 86 -7.68 0.67 -0.60
N ILE A 87 -7.32 -0.56 -0.92
CA ILE A 87 -6.49 -0.87 -2.08
C ILE A 87 -7.38 -1.18 -3.27
N CYS A 88 -7.33 -0.33 -4.29
CA CYS A 88 -8.20 -0.42 -5.45
C CYS A 88 -7.47 -0.04 -6.74
N THR A 89 -8.05 -0.41 -7.87
CA THR A 89 -7.63 0.03 -9.19
C THR A 89 -8.20 1.42 -9.50
N PRO A 90 -7.60 2.19 -10.42
CA PRO A 90 -8.17 3.47 -10.83
C PRO A 90 -9.58 3.36 -11.40
N TYR A 91 -9.91 2.25 -12.06
CA TYR A 91 -11.27 2.01 -12.55
C TYR A 91 -12.27 1.85 -11.40
N GLU A 92 -11.94 1.06 -10.37
CA GLU A 92 -12.78 0.88 -9.18
C GLU A 92 -13.00 2.19 -8.40
N LEU A 93 -12.03 3.11 -8.44
CA LEU A 93 -12.17 4.43 -7.80
C LEU A 93 -13.02 5.41 -8.64
N MET A 94 -12.91 5.35 -9.96
CA MET A 94 -13.58 6.28 -10.89
C MET A 94 -15.02 5.89 -11.23
N GLU A 95 -15.39 4.60 -11.11
CA GLU A 95 -16.78 4.16 -11.23
C GLU A 95 -17.58 4.56 -9.98
N ARG A 96 -17.99 5.84 -9.97
CA ARG A 96 -19.08 6.36 -9.13
C ARG A 96 -20.31 6.64 -9.98
#